data_AF-A0A7C5DQI3-F1
#
_entry.id   AF-A0A7C5DQI3-F1
#
_cell.length_a   1.000
_cell.length_b   1.000
_cell.length_c   1.000
_cell.angle_alpha   90.00
_cell.angle_beta   90.00
_cell.angle_gamma   90.00
#
_symmetry.space_group_name_H-M   'P 1'
#
loop_
_entity.id
_entity.type
_entity.pdbx_description
1 polymer ?
#
loop_
_entity_poly.entity_id
_entity_poly.type
_entity_poly.pdbx_seq_one_letter_code
_entity_poly.pdbx_strand_id
1 'polypeptide(L)'
;MTLPEGALAGLVTWTWQAQDPDTPAEELSVSLNVSYDHGATLQPVAEGLPATGSYDWDTSGWAPGTVLLVALAKDPEDHFGVAILEVELRG
;
A
#
# COMPACT_ATOMS: atom_id res chain seq x y z
N MET A 1 -7.45 3.37 -1.90
CA MET A 1 -7.20 2.14 -1.13
C MET A 1 -8.21 2.03 -0.02
N THR A 2 -8.47 0.82 0.50
CA THR A 2 -9.26 0.61 1.73
C THR A 2 -8.67 -0.52 2.57
N LEU A 3 -8.90 -0.43 3.88
CA LEU A 3 -8.55 -1.41 4.93
C LEU A 3 -9.71 -1.51 5.93
N PRO A 4 -9.71 -2.51 6.84
CA PRO A 4 -10.55 -2.51 8.02
C PRO A 4 -10.39 -1.22 8.85
N GLU A 5 -11.47 -0.77 9.48
CA GLU A 5 -11.45 0.41 10.34
C GLU A 5 -10.75 0.13 11.69
N GLY A 6 -10.11 1.16 12.25
CA GLY A 6 -9.47 1.09 13.56
C GLY A 6 -8.01 0.61 13.51
N ALA A 7 -7.52 0.15 14.66
CA ALA A 7 -6.16 -0.35 14.77
C ALA A 7 -6.04 -1.74 14.13
N LEU A 8 -4.95 -1.98 13.38
CA LEU A 8 -4.72 -3.21 12.63
C LEU A 8 -3.90 -4.20 13.45
N ALA A 9 -4.28 -5.47 13.42
CA ALA A 9 -3.62 -6.58 14.11
C ALA A 9 -3.89 -7.90 13.39
N GLY A 10 -2.91 -8.82 13.39
CA GLY A 10 -3.01 -10.09 12.65
C GLY A 10 -3.21 -9.91 11.14
N LEU A 11 -4.01 -10.78 10.53
CA LEU A 11 -4.28 -10.80 9.09
C LEU A 11 -5.32 -9.74 8.71
N VAL A 12 -4.94 -8.81 7.84
CA VAL A 12 -5.82 -7.75 7.32
C VAL A 12 -5.81 -7.74 5.80
N THR A 13 -6.98 -7.55 5.18
CA THR A 13 -7.07 -7.45 3.72
C THR A 13 -6.94 -6.01 3.27
N TRP A 14 -5.96 -5.77 2.43
CA TRP A 14 -5.67 -4.46 1.84
C TRP A 14 -6.19 -4.44 0.40
N THR A 15 -7.03 -3.47 0.04
CA THR A 15 -7.53 -3.36 -1.35
C THR A 15 -7.20 -2.02 -1.99
N TRP A 16 -6.95 -2.03 -3.30
CA TRP A 16 -6.58 -0.83 -4.06
C TRP A 16 -7.14 -0.86 -5.48
N GLN A 17 -7.16 0.33 -6.06
CA GLN A 17 -7.43 0.57 -7.46
C GLN A 17 -6.61 1.79 -7.88
N ALA A 18 -5.87 1.65 -8.98
CA ALA A 18 -5.12 2.69 -9.66
C ALA A 18 -5.67 2.85 -11.08
N GLN A 19 -5.65 4.09 -11.58
CA GLN A 19 -6.06 4.42 -12.95
C GLN A 19 -5.11 5.48 -13.47
N ASP A 20 -4.75 5.35 -14.73
CA ASP A 20 -3.97 6.31 -15.49
C ASP A 20 -4.72 6.55 -16.82
N PRO A 21 -5.06 7.81 -17.17
CA PRO A 21 -5.75 8.09 -18.43
C PRO A 21 -4.93 7.78 -19.69
N ASP A 22 -3.61 7.82 -19.59
CA ASP A 22 -2.69 7.70 -20.72
C ASP A 22 -2.03 6.31 -20.78
N THR A 23 -1.97 5.59 -19.65
CA THR A 23 -1.37 4.25 -19.54
C THR A 23 -2.42 3.16 -19.30
N PRO A 24 -2.46 2.07 -20.10
CA PRO A 24 -3.33 0.92 -19.85
C PRO A 24 -3.11 0.29 -18.47
N ALA A 25 -4.18 -0.20 -17.84
CA ALA A 25 -4.11 -0.73 -16.47
C ALA A 25 -3.17 -1.95 -16.32
N GLU A 26 -2.94 -2.71 -17.40
CA GLU A 26 -2.05 -3.87 -17.42
C GLU A 26 -0.57 -3.48 -17.39
N GLU A 27 -0.26 -2.23 -17.74
CA GLU A 27 1.10 -1.68 -17.75
C GLU A 27 1.44 -0.92 -16.45
N LEU A 28 0.44 -0.68 -15.60
CA LEU A 28 0.64 -0.10 -14.27
C LEU A 28 1.12 -1.17 -13.28
N SER A 29 2.13 -0.82 -12.49
CA SER A 29 2.61 -1.64 -11.39
C SER A 29 2.37 -0.93 -10.05
N VAL A 30 1.79 -1.65 -9.09
CA VAL A 30 1.52 -1.16 -7.73
C VAL A 30 2.48 -1.79 -6.74
N SER A 31 2.98 -0.98 -5.80
CA SER A 31 3.64 -1.45 -4.57
C SER A 31 2.85 -0.99 -3.34
N LEU A 32 2.84 -1.84 -2.33
CA LEU A 32 2.25 -1.61 -1.02
C LEU A 32 3.38 -1.50 -0.01
N ASN A 33 3.40 -0.44 0.76
CA ASN A 33 4.51 -0.11 1.66
C ASN A 33 4.01 0.41 3.01
N VAL A 34 4.84 0.24 4.03
CA VAL A 34 4.65 0.82 5.36
C VAL A 34 5.77 1.84 5.61
N SER A 35 5.45 2.93 6.28
CA SER A 35 6.41 3.90 6.76
C SER A 35 6.16 4.28 8.21
N TYR A 36 7.20 4.17 9.03
CA TYR A 36 7.18 4.58 10.44
C TYR A 36 7.66 6.01 10.66
N ASP A 37 8.19 6.66 9.62
CA ASP A 37 8.88 7.94 9.69
C ASP A 37 8.25 8.99 8.76
N HIS A 38 6.92 8.98 8.68
CA HIS A 38 6.12 9.93 7.91
C HIS A 38 6.48 9.99 6.41
N GLY A 39 6.82 8.83 5.83
CA GLY A 39 7.09 8.67 4.41
C GLY A 39 8.55 8.90 4.00
N ALA A 40 9.46 9.14 4.94
CA ALA A 40 10.87 9.32 4.62
C ALA A 40 11.53 7.99 4.19
N THR A 41 11.10 6.87 4.79
CA THR A 41 11.45 5.52 4.35
C THR A 41 10.20 4.69 4.09
N LEU A 42 10.22 3.94 3.00
CA LEU A 42 9.16 3.00 2.62
C LEU A 42 9.70 1.57 2.77
N GLN A 43 9.07 0.79 3.65
CA GLN A 43 9.35 -0.63 3.82
C GLN A 43 8.36 -1.43 2.97
N PRO A 44 8.83 -2.29 2.05
CA PRO A 44 7.95 -3.00 1.14
C PRO A 44 7.15 -4.09 1.86
N VAL A 45 5.84 -4.12 1.60
CA VAL A 45 4.95 -5.22 1.97
C VAL A 45 4.79 -6.15 0.77
N ALA A 46 4.53 -5.58 -0.41
CA ALA A 46 4.39 -6.31 -1.67
C ALA A 46 4.66 -5.37 -2.85
N GLU A 47 5.20 -5.91 -3.95
CA GLU A 47 5.61 -5.14 -5.13
C GLU A 47 5.18 -5.88 -6.42
N GLY A 48 5.10 -5.15 -7.54
CA GLY A 48 4.76 -5.73 -8.83
C GLY A 48 3.30 -6.18 -8.95
N LEU A 49 2.40 -5.54 -8.19
CA LEU A 49 0.99 -5.90 -8.18
C LEU A 49 0.23 -5.23 -9.34
N PRO A 50 -0.87 -5.83 -9.83
CA PRO A 50 -1.73 -5.19 -10.83
C PRO A 50 -2.35 -3.87 -10.34
N ALA A 51 -2.81 -3.04 -11.28
CA ALA A 51 -3.49 -1.77 -10.99
C ALA A 51 -4.65 -1.87 -9.99
N THR A 52 -5.37 -3.00 -9.98
CA THR A 52 -6.47 -3.26 -9.05
C THR A 52 -6.28 -4.62 -8.40
N GLY A 53 -6.49 -4.72 -7.09
CA GLY A 53 -6.35 -5.99 -6.40
C GLY A 53 -6.63 -5.93 -4.90
N SER A 54 -6.40 -7.08 -4.28
CA SER A 54 -6.42 -7.29 -2.84
C SER A 54 -5.20 -8.09 -2.40
N TYR A 55 -4.68 -7.80 -1.21
CA TYR A 55 -3.55 -8.49 -0.62
C TYR A 55 -3.83 -8.74 0.86
N ASP A 56 -3.72 -9.99 1.30
CA ASP A 56 -3.84 -10.34 2.71
C ASP A 56 -2.49 -10.14 3.39
N TRP A 57 -2.42 -9.14 4.25
CA TRP A 57 -1.22 -8.73 4.95
C TRP A 57 -1.26 -9.20 6.40
N ASP A 58 -0.27 -10.00 6.80
CA ASP A 58 -0.06 -10.36 8.21
C ASP A 58 0.78 -9.30 8.92
N THR A 59 0.14 -8.55 9.82
CA THR A 59 0.75 -7.47 10.60
C THR A 59 1.57 -7.95 11.80
N SER A 60 1.52 -9.24 12.15
CA SER A 60 2.20 -9.78 13.34
C SER A 60 3.73 -9.72 13.27
N GLY A 61 4.28 -9.61 12.06
CA GLY A 61 5.72 -9.41 11.83
C GLY A 61 6.18 -7.95 11.90
N TRP A 62 5.26 -7.00 12.10
CA TRP A 62 5.53 -5.57 12.03
C TRP A 62 5.53 -4.93 13.42
N ALA A 63 6.35 -3.90 13.62
CA ALA A 63 6.41 -3.20 14.90
C ALA A 63 5.08 -2.44 15.14
N PRO A 64 4.55 -2.43 16.37
CA PRO A 64 3.38 -1.63 16.70
C PRO A 64 3.69 -0.13 16.65
N GLY A 65 2.65 0.68 16.48
CA GLY A 65 2.72 2.14 16.44
C GLY A 65 1.97 2.75 15.26
N THR A 66 1.93 4.08 15.23
CA THR A 66 1.30 4.83 14.14
C THR A 66 2.20 4.80 12.90
N VAL A 67 1.64 4.38 11.78
CA VAL A 67 2.35 4.24 10.50
C VAL A 67 1.56 4.86 9.35
N LEU A 68 2.27 5.19 8.27
CA LEU A 68 1.67 5.41 6.97
C LEU A 68 1.66 4.11 6.18
N LEU A 69 0.49 3.77 5.67
CA LEU A 69 0.27 2.76 4.66
C LEU A 69 0.24 3.44 3.31
N VAL A 70 1.09 3.01 2.39
CA VAL A 70 1.34 3.68 1.11
C VAL A 70 1.13 2.71 -0.03
N ALA A 71 0.16 3.02 -0.90
CA ALA A 71 0.01 2.35 -2.19
C ALA A 71 0.58 3.28 -3.28
N LEU A 72 1.65 2.86 -3.94
CA LEU A 72 2.31 3.60 -5.01
C LEU A 72 2.07 2.86 -6.32
N ALA A 73 1.37 3.51 -7.26
CA ALA A 73 1.20 3.05 -8.62
C ALA A 73 2.21 3.75 -9.52
N LYS A 74 2.81 3.02 -10.44
CA LYS A 74 3.83 3.53 -11.36
C LYS A 74 3.56 3.05 -12.78
N ASP A 75 3.70 3.94 -13.75
CA ASP A 75 3.64 3.61 -15.18
C ASP A 75 5.03 3.26 -15.75
N PRO A 76 5.13 2.80 -17.01
CA PRO A 76 6.42 2.53 -17.65
C PRO A 76 7.31 3.76 -17.90
N GLU A 77 6.75 4.98 -17.83
CA GLU A 77 7.45 6.26 -18.01
C GLU A 77 7.92 6.88 -16.68
N ASP A 78 7.84 6.11 -15.59
CA ASP A 78 8.16 6.50 -14.22
C ASP A 78 7.25 7.58 -13.60
N HIS A 79 6.10 7.92 -14.22
CA HIS A 79 5.07 8.68 -13.52
C HIS A 79 4.44 7.81 -12.44
N PHE A 80 4.02 8.46 -11.35
CA PHE A 80 3.46 7.75 -10.22
C PHE A 80 2.29 8.48 -9.58
N GLY A 81 1.38 7.67 -9.03
CA GLY A 81 0.30 8.10 -8.15
C GLY A 81 0.48 7.47 -6.78
N VAL A 82 0.10 8.19 -5.72
CA VAL A 82 0.20 7.70 -4.35
C VAL A 82 -1.15 7.82 -3.65
N ALA A 83 -1.56 6.76 -2.97
CA ALA A 83 -2.56 6.82 -1.91
C ALA A 83 -1.86 6.57 -0.58
N ILE A 84 -2.21 7.35 0.44
CA ILE A 84 -1.66 7.25 1.79
C ILE A 84 -2.81 7.10 2.79
N LEU A 85 -2.63 6.24 3.79
CA LEU A 85 -3.51 6.15 4.95
C LEU A 85 -2.66 6.08 6.22
N GLU A 86 -2.98 6.90 7.21
CA GLU A 86 -2.38 6.79 8.54
C GLU A 86 -3.21 5.84 9.41
N VAL A 87 -2.55 4.87 10.05
CA VAL A 87 -3.20 3.85 10.89
C VAL A 87 -2.34 3.54 12.11
N GLU A 88 -2.93 2.90 13.12
CA GLU A 88 -2.21 2.31 14.25
C GLU A 88 -2.03 0.79 14.03
N LEU A 89 -0.79 0.31 14.07
CA LEU A 89 -0.47 -1.12 14.11
C LEU A 89 -0.34 -1.61 15.55
N ARG A 90 -0.85 -2.82 15.85
CA ARG A 90 -0.75 -3.43 17.18
C ARG A 90 0.05 -4.74 17.22
N GLY A 91 0.40 -5.31 16.05
CA GLY A 91 0.92 -6.67 15.92
C GLY A 91 -0.20 -7.70 15.95
#